data_AF-K0YZD0-F1
#
_entry.id   AF-K0YZD0-F1
#
_cell.length_a   1.000
_cell.length_b   1.000
_cell.length_c   1.000
_cell.angle_alpha   90.00
_cell.angle_beta   90.00
_cell.angle_gamma   90.00
#
_symmetry.space_group_name_H-M   'P 1'
#
loop_
_entity.id
_entity.type
_entity.pdbx_description
1 polymer ?
#
loop_
_entity_poly.entity_id
_entity_poly.type
_entity_poly.pdbx_seq_one_letter_code
_entity_poly.pdbx_strand_id
1 'polypeptide(L)' 'RKHILGARNIPSNQLKSSLAALRKDKPVLLYENQRGQRVTNAALYLKKQGFSEIYILSYGLDSWIGKVKTS' A
#
# COMPACT_ATOMS: atom_id res chain seq x y z
N ARG A 1 2.10 -0.96 -17.41
CA ARG A 1 1.96 -0.63 -15.96
C ARG A 1 2.91 -1.51 -15.15
N LYS A 2 3.62 -0.98 -14.15
CA LYS A 2 4.60 -1.69 -13.30
C LYS A 2 4.10 -1.72 -11.85
N HIS A 3 4.27 -2.83 -11.14
CA HIS A 3 3.96 -2.94 -9.70
C HIS A 3 4.80 -4.03 -9.02
N ILE A 4 4.91 -4.00 -7.68
CA ILE A 4 5.60 -5.06 -6.93
C ILE A 4 4.88 -6.39 -7.18
N LEU A 5 5.62 -7.47 -7.40
CA LEU A 5 5.05 -8.80 -7.63
C LEU A 5 4.18 -9.22 -6.43
N GLY A 6 2.92 -9.58 -6.68
CA GLY A 6 1.96 -9.96 -5.63
C GLY A 6 1.23 -8.78 -4.96
N ALA A 7 1.54 -7.53 -5.33
CA ALA A 7 0.83 -6.37 -4.82
C ALA A 7 -0.63 -6.33 -5.30
N ARG A 8 -1.53 -5.83 -4.44
CA ARG A 8 -2.93 -5.55 -4.76
C ARG A 8 -3.09 -4.07 -5.06
N ASN A 9 -3.73 -3.74 -6.19
CA ASN A 9 -4.06 -2.35 -6.50
C ASN A 9 -5.34 -1.94 -5.78
N ILE A 10 -5.24 -1.01 -4.82
CA ILE A 10 -6.39 -0.39 -4.16
C ILE A 10 -6.31 1.13 -4.40
N PRO A 11 -7.08 1.67 -5.36
CA PRO A 11 -7.19 3.11 -5.56
C PRO A 11 -7.60 3.86 -4.28
N SER A 12 -7.04 5.05 -4.04
CA SER A 12 -7.28 5.78 -2.78
C SER A 12 -8.76 6.10 -2.52
N ASN A 13 -9.56 6.31 -3.57
CA ASN A 13 -11.00 6.52 -3.47
C ASN A 13 -11.78 5.24 -3.09
N GLN A 14 -11.21 4.06 -3.32
CA GLN A 14 -11.80 2.76 -3.01
C GLN A 14 -11.27 2.16 -1.70
N LEU A 15 -10.29 2.79 -1.04
CA LEU A 15 -9.67 2.25 0.18
C LEU A 15 -10.70 1.99 1.30
N LYS A 16 -11.67 2.90 1.47
CA LYS A 16 -12.70 2.77 2.52
C LYS A 16 -13.62 1.59 2.26
N SER A 17 -14.08 1.40 1.02
CA SER A 17 -14.95 0.28 0.66
C SER A 17 -14.20 -1.06 0.58
N SER A 18 -12.88 -1.03 0.37
CA SER A 18 -12.05 -2.23 0.26
C SER A 18 -11.53 -2.75 1.60
N LEU A 19 -11.91 -2.13 2.72
CA LEU A 19 -11.35 -2.44 4.05
C LEU A 19 -11.56 -3.91 4.45
N ALA A 20 -12.72 -4.49 4.10
CA ALA A 20 -13.03 -5.89 4.38
C ALA A 20 -12.14 -6.88 3.62
N ALA A 21 -11.51 -6.47 2.52
CA ALA A 21 -10.58 -7.31 1.76
C ALA A 21 -9.15 -7.33 2.36
N LEU A 22 -8.90 -6.50 3.38
CA LEU A 22 -7.61 -6.37 4.05
C LEU A 22 -7.63 -7.11 5.40
N ARG A 23 -6.58 -7.90 5.62
CA ARG A 23 -6.37 -8.65 6.85
C ARG A 23 -5.70 -7.77 7.90
N LYS A 24 -6.37 -7.57 9.04
CA LYS A 24 -5.84 -6.78 10.17
C LYS A 24 -4.74 -7.50 10.95
N ASP A 25 -4.71 -8.83 10.85
CA ASP A 25 -3.77 -9.72 11.54
C ASP A 25 -2.42 -9.86 10.81
N LYS A 26 -2.23 -9.17 9.68
CA LYS A 26 -1.02 -9.24 8.87
C LYS A 26 -0.38 -7.87 8.69
N PRO A 27 0.96 -7.80 8.63
CA PRO A 27 1.68 -6.61 8.18
C PRO A 27 1.16 -6.10 6.83
N VAL A 28 0.94 -4.79 6.74
CA VAL A 28 0.54 -4.10 5.52
C VAL A 28 1.67 -3.20 5.05
N LEU A 29 2.28 -3.56 3.91
CA LEU A 29 3.21 -2.68 3.20
C LEU A 29 2.46 -1.85 2.15
N LEU A 30 2.51 -0.53 2.30
CA LEU A 30 1.94 0.43 1.37
C LEU A 30 3.03 1.07 0.52
N TYR A 31 2.72 1.35 -0.74
CA TYR A 31 3.59 2.11 -1.63
C TYR A 31 2.78 2.83 -2.71
N GLU A 32 3.41 3.81 -3.33
CA GLU A 32 3.01 4.40 -4.61
C GLU A 32 4.28 4.58 -5.46
N ASN A 33 4.21 5.20 -6.65
CA ASN A 33 5.40 5.35 -7.53
C ASN A 33 6.58 6.01 -6.81
N GLN A 34 6.33 7.19 -6.24
CA GLN A 34 7.24 7.92 -5.37
C GLN A 34 6.55 8.18 -4.05
N ARG A 35 7.24 8.05 -2.92
CA ARG A 35 6.64 8.30 -1.60
C ARG A 35 5.98 9.68 -1.55
N GLY A 36 4.70 9.72 -1.19
CA GLY A 36 3.93 10.97 -1.17
C GLY A 36 2.81 11.03 -0.14
N GLN A 37 1.92 12.01 -0.31
CA GLN A 37 0.83 12.27 0.62
C GLN A 37 -0.24 11.17 0.60
N ARG A 38 -0.47 10.53 -0.56
CA ARG A 38 -1.52 9.51 -0.71
C ARG A 38 -1.23 8.26 0.11
N VAL A 39 0.00 7.73 0.02
CA VAL A 39 0.40 6.56 0.82
C VAL A 39 0.38 6.86 2.32
N THR A 40 0.75 8.09 2.71
CA THR A 40 0.74 8.54 4.10
C THR A 40 -0.69 8.64 4.65
N ASN A 41 -1.62 9.23 3.89
CA ASN A 41 -3.03 9.31 4.27
C ASN A 41 -3.67 7.92 4.39
N ALA A 42 -3.32 6.99 3.49
CA ALA A 42 -3.77 5.62 3.56
C ALA A 42 -3.27 4.92 4.84
N ALA A 43 -1.99 5.09 5.20
CA ALA A 43 -1.42 4.54 6.43
C ALA A 43 -2.13 5.07 7.68
N LEU A 44 -2.35 6.39 7.77
CA LEU A 44 -3.07 7.00 8.88
C LEU A 44 -4.51 6.50 8.98
N TYR A 45 -5.18 6.32 7.85
CA TYR A 45 -6.53 5.75 7.81
C TYR A 45 -6.54 4.31 8.32
N LEU A 46 -5.66 3.44 7.82
CA LEU A 46 -5.57 2.05 8.27
C LEU A 46 -5.25 1.96 9.77
N LYS A 47 -4.36 2.82 10.29
CA LYS A 47 -4.07 2.89 11.73
C LYS A 47 -5.35 3.17 12.54
N LYS A 48 -6.18 4.12 12.08
CA LYS A 48 -7.49 4.42 12.72
C LYS A 48 -8.48 3.26 12.63
N GLN A 49 -8.34 2.35 11.65
CA GLN A 49 -9.19 1.17 11.49
C GLN A 49 -8.69 -0.05 12.30
N GLY A 50 -7.62 0.09 13.07
CA GLY A 50 -7.10 -0.95 13.97
C GLY A 50 -6.08 -1.89 13.33
N PHE A 51 -5.41 -1.47 12.26
CA PHE A 51 -4.23 -2.17 11.74
C PHE A 51 -3.02 -1.81 12.60
N SER A 52 -2.32 -2.81 13.12
CA SER A 52 -1.18 -2.65 14.03
C SER A 52 0.15 -2.45 13.31
N GLU A 53 0.38 -3.22 12.25
CA GLU A 53 1.65 -3.28 11.53
C GLU A 53 1.50 -2.68 10.13
N ILE A 54 1.84 -1.40 9.99
CA ILE A 54 1.74 -0.65 8.74
C ILE A 54 3.10 -0.08 8.38
N TYR A 55 3.56 -0.37 7.18
CA TYR A 55 4.84 0.07 6.64
C TYR A 55 4.62 0.87 5.35
N ILE A 56 5.48 1.85 5.11
CA ILE A 56 5.50 2.60 3.86
C ILE A 56 6.86 2.36 3.21
N LEU A 57 6.87 2.01 1.92
CA LEU A 57 8.10 1.86 1.16
C LEU A 57 8.83 3.20 1.06
N SER A 58 10.05 3.29 1.61
CA SER A 58 10.77 4.55 1.86
C SER A 58 10.92 5.46 0.63
N TYR A 59 11.19 4.88 -0.53
CA TYR A 59 11.47 5.61 -1.77
C TYR A 59 10.47 5.31 -2.90
N GLY A 60 9.37 4.62 -2.58
CA GLY A 60 8.36 4.23 -3.57
C GLY A 60 8.81 3.13 -4.55
N LEU A 61 7.95 2.81 -5.50
CA LEU A 61 8.17 1.77 -6.52
C LEU A 61 9.32 2.10 -7.47
N ASP A 62 9.60 3.38 -7.72
CA ASP A 62 10.62 3.80 -8.67
C ASP A 62 12.02 3.34 -8.23
N SER A 63 12.27 3.30 -6.92
CA SER A 63 13.51 2.79 -6.32
C SER A 63 13.46 1.32 -5.93
N TRP A 64 12.39 0.59 -6.25
CA TRP A 64 12.27 -0.84 -5.93
C TRP A 64 13.10 -1.70 -6.89
N ILE A 65 14.10 -2.40 -6.33
CA ILE A 65 14.98 -3.32 -7.08
C ILE A 65 14.52 -4.79 -7.04
N GLY A 66 13.45 -5.09 -6.31
CA GLY A 66 12.93 -6.45 -6.19
C GLY A 66 12.06 -6.90 -7.37
N LYS A 67 11.43 -8.07 -7.24
CA LYS A 67 10.55 -8.61 -8.28
C LYS A 67 9.37 -7.69 -8.55
N VAL A 68 9.11 -7.42 -9.82
CA VAL A 68 7.98 -6.63 -10.31
C VAL A 68 7.21 -7.42 -11.35
N LYS A 69 5.93 -7.06 -11.52
CA LYS A 69 5.14 -7.48 -12.67
C LYS A 69 4.88 -6.28 -13.56
N THR A 70 5.06 -6.48 -14.86
CA THR A 70 4.72 -5.53 -15.90
C THR A 70 3.53 -6.07 -16.69
N SER A 71 2.53 -5.23 -16.92
CA SER A 71 1.34 -5.53 -17.73
C SER A 71 1.14 -4.46 -18.80
#